data_AF-A0A2H0SLL2-F1
#
_entry.id   AF-A0A2H0SLL2-F1
#
_cell.length_a   1.000
_cell.length_b   1.000
_cell.length_c   1.000
_cell.angle_alpha   90.00
_cell.angle_beta   90.00
_cell.angle_gamma   90.00
#
_symmetry.space_group_name_H-M   'P 1'
#
loop_
_entity.id
_entity.type
_entity.pdbx_description
1 polymer ?
#
loop_
_entity_poly.entity_id
_entity_poly.type
_entity_poly.pdbx_seq_one_letter_code
_entity_poly.pdbx_strand_id
1 'polypeptide(L)'
;MSKNTMYKQKTGFTLIELLVTATIIIVLSLIGMVSFAKAGKAARDSRRRADLAMVQQAMVQYKVNEAGAYPTGSFATVVGALNTAGYLSDPVPVDPKSPTYDYSCACAAATFSLTATLESGGTFTLSNP
;
A
#
# COMPACT_ATOMS: atom_id res chain seq x y z
N MET A 1 -53.14 -41.22 35.11
CA MET A 1 -52.81 -39.81 34.79
C MET A 1 -52.01 -39.82 33.48
N SER A 2 -52.67 -39.57 32.34
CA SER A 2 -52.04 -39.66 31.00
C SER A 2 -51.33 -38.34 30.68
N LYS A 3 -50.03 -38.38 30.37
CA LYS A 3 -49.24 -37.20 29.99
C LYS A 3 -49.29 -37.06 28.46
N ASN A 4 -50.09 -36.12 27.96
CA ASN A 4 -50.02 -35.69 26.56
C ASN A 4 -48.68 -34.99 26.31
N THR A 5 -47.78 -35.66 25.58
CA THR A 5 -46.48 -35.09 25.21
C THR A 5 -46.62 -34.43 23.85
N MET A 6 -46.59 -33.10 23.81
CA MET A 6 -46.73 -32.30 22.59
C MET A 6 -45.46 -32.43 21.75
N TYR A 7 -45.54 -33.10 20.59
CA TYR A 7 -44.43 -33.20 19.65
C TYR A 7 -44.14 -31.82 19.02
N LYS A 8 -43.04 -31.17 19.43
CA LYS A 8 -42.55 -29.95 18.76
C LYS A 8 -42.05 -30.33 17.35
N GLN A 9 -42.66 -29.75 16.32
CA GLN A 9 -42.16 -29.84 14.96
C GLN A 9 -40.78 -29.19 14.88
N LYS A 10 -39.76 -29.94 14.42
CA LYS A 10 -38.45 -29.38 14.12
C LYS A 10 -38.54 -28.69 12.76
N THR A 11 -38.51 -27.36 12.75
CA THR A 11 -38.36 -26.59 11.51
C THR A 11 -36.89 -26.55 11.13
N GLY A 12 -36.59 -26.83 9.87
CA GLY A 12 -35.26 -26.79 9.29
C GLY A 12 -35.31 -26.17 7.91
N PHE A 13 -34.17 -25.71 7.42
CA PHE A 13 -34.06 -25.16 6.06
C PHE A 13 -34.39 -26.23 5.02
N THR A 14 -35.05 -25.80 3.96
CA THR A 14 -35.34 -26.58 2.76
C THR A 14 -34.10 -26.65 1.85
N LEU A 15 -34.09 -27.64 0.96
CA LEU A 15 -33.03 -27.77 -0.05
C LEU A 15 -32.96 -26.55 -0.97
N ILE A 16 -34.11 -25.96 -1.32
CA ILE A 16 -34.16 -24.77 -2.17
C ILE A 16 -33.59 -23.53 -1.46
N GLU A 17 -33.80 -23.39 -0.15
CA GLU A 17 -33.24 -22.27 0.61
C GLU A 17 -31.71 -22.35 0.69
N LEU A 18 -31.14 -23.53 0.93
CA LEU A 18 -29.69 -23.70 0.91
C LEU A 18 -29.10 -23.48 -0.49
N LEU A 19 -29.80 -23.92 -1.54
CA LEU A 19 -29.40 -23.68 -2.93
C LEU A 19 -29.34 -22.18 -3.24
N VAL A 20 -30.43 -21.45 -2.98
CA VAL A 20 -30.51 -20.01 -3.27
C VAL A 20 -29.47 -19.24 -2.44
N THR A 21 -29.34 -19.55 -1.16
CA THR A 21 -28.37 -18.85 -0.28
C THR A 21 -26.93 -19.06 -0.74
N ALA A 22 -26.57 -20.30 -1.12
CA ALA A 22 -25.24 -20.59 -1.64
C ALA A 22 -24.97 -19.82 -2.95
N THR A 23 -25.94 -19.72 -3.85
CA THR A 23 -25.78 -18.96 -5.10
C THR A 23 -25.53 -17.48 -4.83
N ILE A 24 -26.24 -16.87 -3.88
CA ILE A 24 -26.06 -15.46 -3.50
C ILE A 24 -24.67 -15.25 -2.89
N ILE A 25 -24.22 -16.12 -1.99
CA ILE A 25 -22.89 -16.04 -1.38
C ILE A 25 -21.80 -16.11 -2.44
N ILE A 26 -21.92 -17.00 -3.42
CA ILE A 26 -20.95 -17.12 -4.52
C ILE A 26 -20.85 -15.82 -5.31
N VAL A 27 -22.00 -15.25 -5.73
CA VAL A 27 -22.03 -14.00 -6.51
C VAL A 27 -21.42 -12.84 -5.72
N LEU A 28 -21.81 -12.66 -4.46
CA LEU A 28 -21.29 -11.59 -3.61
C LEU A 28 -19.79 -11.74 -3.33
N SER A 29 -19.32 -12.98 -3.15
CA SER A 29 -17.90 -13.26 -2.88
C SER A 29 -17.01 -12.88 -4.07
N LEU A 30 -17.45 -13.17 -5.29
CA LEU A 30 -16.70 -12.81 -6.51
C LEU A 30 -16.58 -11.30 -6.67
N ILE A 31 -17.67 -10.55 -6.48
CA ILE A 31 -17.67 -9.08 -6.55
C ILE A 31 -16.76 -8.50 -5.44
N GLY A 32 -16.88 -9.04 -4.23
CA GLY A 32 -16.05 -8.64 -3.08
C GLY A 32 -14.56 -8.82 -3.35
N MET A 33 -14.16 -9.93 -3.96
CA MET A 33 -12.75 -10.22 -4.26
C MET A 33 -12.14 -9.20 -5.23
N VAL A 34 -12.86 -8.84 -6.31
CA VAL A 34 -12.38 -7.85 -7.28
C VAL A 34 -12.23 -6.48 -6.64
N SER A 35 -13.21 -6.07 -5.81
CA SER A 35 -13.17 -4.80 -5.08
C SER A 35 -11.98 -4.74 -4.12
N PHE A 36 -11.79 -5.80 -3.33
CA PHE A 36 -10.67 -5.90 -2.38
C PHE A 36 -9.30 -5.83 -3.08
N ALA A 37 -9.16 -6.52 -4.21
CA ALA A 37 -7.92 -6.49 -4.98
C ALA A 37 -7.59 -5.06 -5.48
N LYS A 38 -8.59 -4.31 -5.96
CA LYS A 38 -8.43 -2.90 -6.37
C LYS A 38 -8.06 -1.99 -5.20
N ALA A 39 -8.77 -2.13 -4.07
CA ALA A 39 -8.48 -1.36 -2.86
C ALA A 39 -7.06 -1.59 -2.34
N GLY A 40 -6.58 -2.85 -2.35
CA GLY A 40 -5.22 -3.18 -1.96
C GLY A 40 -4.16 -2.55 -2.89
N LYS A 41 -4.40 -2.51 -4.21
CA LYS A 41 -3.51 -1.81 -5.14
C LYS A 41 -3.45 -0.31 -4.86
N ALA A 42 -4.61 0.33 -4.67
CA ALA A 42 -4.69 1.75 -4.37
C ALA A 42 -4.01 2.12 -3.04
N ALA A 43 -4.16 1.29 -2.01
CA ALA A 43 -3.50 1.49 -0.72
C ALA A 43 -1.96 1.43 -0.85
N ARG A 44 -1.42 0.47 -1.61
CA ARG A 44 0.03 0.38 -1.87
C ARG A 44 0.54 1.54 -2.71
N ASP A 45 -0.20 1.97 -3.73
CA ASP A 45 0.17 3.16 -4.52
C ASP A 45 0.15 4.44 -3.68
N SER A 46 -0.81 4.57 -2.76
CA SER A 46 -0.82 5.67 -1.78
C SER A 46 0.40 5.63 -0.88
N ARG A 47 0.79 4.42 -0.40
CA ARG A 47 2.00 4.22 0.39
C ARG A 47 3.26 4.64 -0.37
N ARG A 48 3.41 4.24 -1.64
CA ARG A 48 4.54 4.66 -2.50
C ARG A 48 4.64 6.18 -2.60
N ARG A 49 3.52 6.86 -2.81
CA ARG A 49 3.48 8.33 -2.88
C ARG A 49 3.89 8.97 -1.55
N ALA A 50 3.39 8.44 -0.44
CA ALA A 50 3.73 8.91 0.90
C ALA A 50 5.23 8.70 1.21
N ASP A 51 5.77 7.54 0.85
CA ASP A 51 7.20 7.22 0.99
C ASP A 51 8.08 8.23 0.24
N LEU A 52 7.77 8.49 -1.05
CA LEU A 52 8.52 9.50 -1.82
C LEU A 52 8.37 10.91 -1.26
N ALA A 53 7.19 11.29 -0.76
CA ALA A 53 6.97 12.59 -0.14
C ALA A 53 7.78 12.76 1.16
N MET A 54 7.87 11.72 1.99
CA MET A 54 8.74 11.73 3.18
C MET A 54 10.20 11.91 2.81
N VAL A 55 10.69 11.17 1.79
CA VAL A 55 12.06 11.31 1.30
C VAL A 55 12.29 12.71 0.72
N GLN A 56 11.34 13.26 -0.05
CA GLN A 56 11.43 14.63 -0.58
C GLN A 56 11.61 15.67 0.53
N GLN A 57 10.83 15.56 1.61
CA GLN A 57 10.95 16.47 2.75
C GLN A 57 12.31 16.34 3.44
N ALA A 58 12.79 15.11 3.65
CA ALA A 58 14.10 14.85 4.22
C ALA A 58 15.24 15.39 3.33
N MET A 59 15.14 15.26 2.00
CA MET A 59 16.08 15.84 1.05
C MET A 59 16.16 17.37 1.19
N VAL A 60 15.01 18.04 1.30
CA VAL A 60 14.95 19.49 1.48
C VAL A 60 15.58 19.91 2.81
N GLN A 61 15.27 19.21 3.91
CA GLN A 61 15.88 19.48 5.21
C GLN A 61 17.39 19.26 5.21
N TYR A 62 17.86 18.17 4.60
CA TYR A 62 19.28 17.88 4.43
C TYR A 62 19.98 19.03 3.72
N LYS A 63 19.46 19.49 2.56
CA LYS A 63 20.09 20.59 1.82
C LYS A 63 20.21 21.88 2.63
N VAL A 64 19.19 22.20 3.42
CA VAL A 64 19.19 23.42 4.25
C VAL A 64 20.29 23.38 5.31
N ASN A 65 20.56 22.20 5.87
CA ASN A 65 21.47 22.04 7.01
C ASN A 65 22.88 21.56 6.61
N GLU A 66 23.03 20.88 5.48
CA GLU A 66 24.27 20.23 5.03
C GLU A 66 24.88 20.97 3.82
N ALA A 67 25.39 22.19 4.08
CA ALA A 67 26.17 22.98 3.13
C ALA A 67 25.47 23.29 1.77
N GLY A 68 24.13 23.24 1.71
CA GLY A 68 23.39 23.67 0.52
C GLY A 68 23.31 22.64 -0.61
N ALA A 69 23.72 21.38 -0.38
CA ALA A 69 23.70 20.32 -1.38
C ALA A 69 22.78 19.16 -1.00
N TYR A 70 22.17 18.52 -1.99
CA TYR A 70 21.47 17.25 -1.82
C TYR A 70 22.44 16.06 -1.81
N PRO A 71 22.12 14.96 -1.11
CA PRO A 71 22.86 13.71 -1.26
C PRO A 71 22.71 13.17 -2.69
N THR A 72 23.76 12.49 -3.17
CA THR A 72 23.83 12.00 -4.56
C THR A 72 23.94 10.48 -4.60
N GLY A 73 23.56 9.89 -5.74
CA GLY A 73 23.64 8.45 -5.97
C GLY A 73 22.28 7.79 -6.13
N SER A 74 22.24 6.48 -5.91
CA SER A 74 21.02 5.67 -6.02
C SER A 74 20.02 6.02 -4.92
N PHE A 75 18.75 5.64 -5.10
CA PHE A 75 17.73 5.83 -4.08
C PHE A 75 18.13 5.25 -2.71
N ALA A 76 18.66 4.02 -2.70
CA ALA A 76 19.12 3.36 -1.46
C ALA A 76 20.28 4.12 -0.81
N THR A 77 21.25 4.60 -1.59
CA THR A 77 22.39 5.39 -1.09
C THR A 77 21.92 6.70 -0.47
N VAL A 78 21.01 7.40 -1.16
CA VAL A 78 20.46 8.68 -0.73
C VAL A 78 19.68 8.52 0.57
N VAL A 79 18.78 7.54 0.64
CA VAL A 79 18.00 7.30 1.85
C VAL A 79 18.89 6.87 3.02
N GLY A 80 19.92 6.07 2.77
CA GLY A 80 20.92 5.72 3.79
C GLY A 80 21.67 6.94 4.33
N ALA A 81 22.05 7.89 3.47
CA ALA A 81 22.67 9.14 3.89
C ALA A 81 21.71 10.02 4.71
N LEU A 82 20.45 10.13 4.31
CA LEU A 82 19.43 10.89 5.03
C LEU A 82 19.13 10.29 6.42
N ASN A 83 19.08 8.96 6.51
CA ASN A 83 18.91 8.26 7.79
C ASN A 83 20.13 8.48 8.70
N THR A 84 21.34 8.28 8.18
CA THR A 84 22.58 8.47 8.96
C THR A 84 22.70 9.90 9.49
N ALA A 85 22.24 10.88 8.71
CA ALA A 85 22.21 12.28 9.11
C ALA A 85 20.99 12.67 9.98
N GLY A 86 20.08 11.73 10.27
CA GLY A 86 18.96 11.94 11.18
C GLY A 86 17.73 12.62 10.57
N TYR A 87 17.67 12.79 9.25
CA TYR A 87 16.53 13.43 8.55
C TYR A 87 15.43 12.42 8.14
N LEU A 88 15.68 11.13 8.32
CA LEU A 88 14.75 10.04 8.09
C LEU A 88 14.83 9.06 9.25
N SER A 89 13.69 8.72 9.84
CA SER A 89 13.61 7.69 10.87
C SER A 89 13.46 6.32 10.24
N ASP A 90 14.13 5.30 10.79
CA ASP A 90 13.96 3.92 10.36
C ASP A 90 12.52 3.41 10.58
N PRO A 91 12.01 2.53 9.69
CA PRO A 91 12.73 1.88 8.60
C PRO A 91 12.73 2.67 7.28
N VAL A 92 13.88 2.59 6.58
CA VAL A 92 14.04 3.00 5.17
C VAL A 92 12.83 2.55 4.33
N PRO A 93 12.17 3.45 3.57
CA PRO A 93 11.04 3.06 2.74
C PRO A 93 11.41 1.96 1.74
N VAL A 94 10.72 0.83 1.83
CA VAL A 94 10.81 -0.28 0.89
C VAL A 94 9.44 -0.49 0.26
N ASP A 95 9.40 -0.73 -1.04
CA ASP A 95 8.16 -0.98 -1.74
C ASP A 95 7.39 -2.17 -1.14
N PRO A 96 6.07 -2.07 -0.91
CA PRO A 96 5.27 -3.16 -0.34
C PRO A 96 5.22 -4.45 -1.18
N LYS A 97 5.65 -4.40 -2.44
CA LYS A 97 5.79 -5.52 -3.38
C LYS A 97 7.20 -5.62 -3.97
N SER A 98 8.20 -5.13 -3.25
CA SER A 98 9.61 -5.29 -3.62
C SER A 98 9.94 -6.76 -3.98
N PRO A 99 10.75 -7.01 -5.04
CA PRO A 99 11.44 -6.03 -5.88
C PRO A 99 10.65 -5.60 -7.14
N THR A 100 9.35 -5.92 -7.23
CA THR A 100 8.56 -5.75 -8.47
C THR A 100 8.36 -4.29 -8.85
N TYR A 101 8.21 -3.42 -7.85
CA TYR A 101 8.12 -1.98 -8.01
C TYR A 101 9.25 -1.41 -7.15
N ASP A 102 10.19 -0.70 -7.77
CA ASP A 102 11.34 -0.14 -7.06
C ASP A 102 11.29 1.39 -7.06
N TYR A 103 11.88 1.97 -6.04
CA TYR A 103 12.07 3.40 -5.93
C TYR A 103 13.38 3.78 -6.61
N SER A 104 13.34 4.80 -7.46
CA SER A 104 14.50 5.29 -8.19
C SER A 104 14.74 6.76 -7.86
N CYS A 105 16.02 7.16 -7.88
CA CYS A 105 16.39 8.56 -7.84
C CYS A 105 17.34 8.92 -8.97
N ALA A 106 17.06 10.03 -9.65
CA ALA A 106 18.07 10.84 -10.31
C ALA A 106 18.47 11.98 -9.36
N CYS A 107 19.42 11.71 -8.47
CA CYS A 107 19.84 12.60 -7.38
C CYS A 107 21.23 13.19 -7.66
N ALA A 108 21.31 14.51 -7.77
CA ALA A 108 22.53 15.28 -7.92
C ALA A 108 22.61 16.37 -6.84
N ALA A 109 23.79 16.98 -6.66
CA ALA A 109 24.01 17.94 -5.57
C ALA A 109 23.06 19.16 -5.62
N ALA A 110 22.65 19.58 -6.81
CA ALA A 110 21.79 20.76 -7.00
C ALA A 110 20.30 20.42 -7.17
N THR A 111 19.98 19.26 -7.74
CA THR A 111 18.62 18.86 -8.12
C THR A 111 18.39 17.37 -7.87
N PHE A 112 17.14 16.98 -7.65
CA PHE A 112 16.78 15.58 -7.55
C PHE A 112 15.42 15.30 -8.20
N SER A 113 15.23 14.03 -8.59
CA SER A 113 13.94 13.49 -9.03
C SER A 113 13.76 12.08 -8.47
N LEU A 114 12.76 11.92 -7.60
CA LEU A 114 12.36 10.66 -6.98
C LEU A 114 11.21 10.06 -7.79
N THR A 115 11.32 8.80 -8.18
CA THR A 115 10.30 8.13 -9.01
C THR A 115 9.91 6.77 -8.46
N ALA A 116 8.61 6.47 -8.43
CA ALA A 116 8.06 5.16 -8.14
C ALA A 116 7.12 4.72 -9.27
N THR A 117 7.22 3.46 -9.68
CA THR A 117 6.24 2.83 -10.59
C THR A 117 5.00 2.39 -9.81
N LEU A 118 3.81 2.68 -10.33
CA LEU A 118 2.55 2.38 -9.65
C LEU A 118 1.93 1.07 -10.16
N GLU A 119 1.27 0.33 -9.27
CA GLU A 119 0.55 -0.91 -9.61
C GLU A 119 -0.69 -0.66 -10.46
N SER A 120 -1.27 0.53 -10.35
CA SER A 120 -2.35 1.00 -11.23
C SER A 120 -1.89 1.40 -12.64
N GLY A 121 -0.57 1.48 -12.86
CA GLY A 121 0.05 1.90 -14.11
C GLY A 121 0.66 3.30 -14.03
N GLY A 122 1.68 3.53 -14.86
CA GLY A 122 2.42 4.79 -14.90
C GLY A 122 3.44 4.95 -13.77
N THR A 123 4.00 6.15 -13.68
CA THR A 123 4.99 6.53 -12.67
C THR A 123 4.51 7.75 -11.89
N PHE A 124 4.88 7.79 -10.62
CA PHE A 124 4.77 8.98 -9.79
C PHE A 124 6.17 9.55 -9.55
N THR A 125 6.35 10.83 -9.86
CA THR A 125 7.64 11.51 -9.77
C THR A 125 7.50 12.78 -8.93
N LEU A 126 8.45 12.97 -8.00
CA LEU A 126 8.61 14.19 -7.22
C LEU A 126 10.00 14.74 -7.49
N SER A 127 10.09 16.00 -7.88
CA SER A 127 11.35 16.71 -8.07
C SER A 127 11.41 17.96 -7.20
N ASN A 128 12.62 18.49 -6.99
CA ASN A 128 12.78 19.84 -6.45
C ASN A 128 12.26 20.87 -7.47
N PRO A 129 11.55 21.93 -7.05
CA PRO A 129 11.26 23.09 -7.92
C PRO A 129 12.52 23.74 -8.50
#